data_AF-A0A1Y6L8K2-F1
#
_entry.id   AF-A0A1Y6L8K2-F1
#
_cell.length_a   1.000
_cell.length_b   1.000
_cell.length_c   1.000
_cell.angle_alpha   90.00
_cell.angle_beta   90.00
_cell.angle_gamma   90.00
#
_symmetry.space_group_name_H-M   'P 1'
#
loop_
_entity.id
_entity.type
_entity.pdbx_description
1 polymer ?
#
loop_
_entity_poly.entity_id
_entity_poly.type
_entity_poly.pdbx_seq_one_letter_code
_entity_poly.pdbx_strand_id
1 'polypeptide(L)'
;MPPSSKDAGDDKDGTADIAPKANETPVLQQPATNYSKTIVMGKVSSEDTDWVATELPDWDRAIYVVDLPSNATSPTGLRTKLNKAREANPYLTFIIENYDNLPDIAVFLHAHRNGWPAAWHNDANGHDAVVMLKELQLATVEKRGYVNLRCIHDPGCPRELDMNPPGPANQVEDAYPHVYAEMFNMTVDAVREQVPEVGSPCCAQFAVTRAEILKRPKSDYEWILAVLERSELEDYVLGRVMEYTWHILFGRDAVYCEDHRVCWREVYGRPSFW
;
A
#
# COMPACT_ATOMS: atom_id res chain seq x y z
N MET A 1 -28.00 -78.16 -3.69
CA MET A 1 -28.44 -78.86 -2.47
C MET A 1 -27.67 -78.26 -1.29
N PRO A 2 -28.35 -77.75 -0.25
CA PRO A 2 -27.75 -77.23 1.01
C PRO A 2 -27.43 -78.43 1.95
N PRO A 3 -26.74 -78.33 3.12
CA PRO A 3 -27.05 -77.50 4.32
C PRO A 3 -25.81 -76.88 5.01
N SER A 4 -25.86 -75.79 5.81
CA SER A 4 -26.53 -75.48 7.10
C SER A 4 -25.89 -76.11 8.36
N SER A 5 -25.62 -75.23 9.35
CA SER A 5 -25.62 -75.37 10.84
C SER A 5 -24.32 -74.83 11.51
N LYS A 6 -24.39 -73.73 12.30
CA LYS A 6 -24.55 -73.61 13.77
C LYS A 6 -23.39 -74.25 14.56
N ASP A 7 -22.79 -73.72 15.63
CA ASP A 7 -23.06 -72.65 16.59
C ASP A 7 -21.79 -72.39 17.46
N ALA A 8 -21.78 -71.28 18.21
CA ALA A 8 -21.15 -71.03 19.52
C ALA A 8 -19.63 -70.74 19.71
N GLY A 9 -19.34 -69.62 20.41
CA GLY A 9 -18.46 -69.64 21.59
C GLY A 9 -17.27 -68.65 21.66
N ASP A 10 -17.44 -67.61 22.49
CA ASP A 10 -16.49 -67.01 23.45
C ASP A 10 -15.25 -66.17 23.04
N ASP A 11 -15.34 -64.88 23.45
CA ASP A 11 -14.45 -64.13 24.35
C ASP A 11 -13.05 -63.61 23.93
N LYS A 12 -12.99 -62.25 23.96
CA LYS A 12 -11.96 -61.35 24.55
C LYS A 12 -10.90 -60.67 23.68
N ASP A 13 -10.65 -59.43 24.15
CA ASP A 13 -9.64 -58.42 23.81
C ASP A 13 -9.70 -57.78 22.42
N GLY A 14 -9.86 -56.47 22.24
CA GLY A 14 -9.63 -55.36 23.18
C GLY A 14 -8.47 -54.49 22.70
N THR A 15 -8.65 -53.75 21.61
CA THR A 15 -7.94 -52.48 21.34
C THR A 15 -8.64 -51.74 20.21
N ALA A 16 -9.39 -50.71 20.55
CA ALA A 16 -9.86 -49.70 19.61
C ALA A 16 -8.73 -48.68 19.41
N ASP A 17 -8.19 -48.61 18.20
CA ASP A 17 -7.30 -47.52 17.79
C ASP A 17 -8.12 -46.24 17.64
N ILE A 18 -8.18 -45.45 18.72
CA ILE A 18 -8.69 -44.09 18.70
C ILE A 18 -7.54 -43.18 18.25
N ALA A 19 -7.50 -42.85 16.97
CA ALA A 19 -6.71 -41.71 16.51
C ALA A 19 -7.26 -40.43 17.16
N PRO A 20 -6.43 -39.58 17.78
CA PRO A 20 -6.92 -38.34 18.38
C PRO A 20 -7.33 -37.39 17.27
N LYS A 21 -8.60 -36.95 17.28
CA LYS A 21 -9.06 -35.83 16.47
C LYS A 21 -8.22 -34.60 16.86
N ALA A 22 -7.52 -34.03 15.88
CA ALA A 22 -6.86 -32.76 16.03
C ALA A 22 -7.88 -31.72 16.50
N ASN A 23 -7.59 -31.07 17.63
CA ASN A 23 -8.33 -29.90 18.08
C ASN A 23 -8.16 -28.81 17.03
N GLU A 24 -9.20 -28.58 16.22
CA GLU A 24 -9.33 -27.35 15.46
C GLU A 24 -9.45 -26.20 16.45
N THR A 25 -8.40 -25.39 16.54
CA THR A 25 -8.45 -24.10 17.23
C THR A 25 -9.57 -23.28 16.58
N PRO A 26 -10.53 -22.71 17.33
CA PRO A 26 -11.56 -21.87 16.75
C PRO A 26 -10.87 -20.69 16.07
N VAL A 27 -10.97 -20.61 14.74
CA VAL A 27 -10.69 -19.36 14.03
C VAL A 27 -11.71 -18.37 14.60
N LEU A 28 -11.23 -17.44 15.42
CA LEU A 28 -12.04 -16.31 15.87
C LEU A 28 -12.52 -15.59 14.62
N GLN A 29 -13.76 -15.85 14.22
CA GLN A 29 -14.45 -15.08 13.20
C GLN A 29 -14.56 -13.66 13.72
N GLN A 30 -13.61 -12.82 13.30
CA GLN A 30 -13.70 -11.38 13.44
C GLN A 30 -15.06 -10.96 12.83
N PRO A 31 -15.86 -10.14 13.52
CA PRO A 31 -17.10 -9.64 12.95
C PRO A 31 -16.78 -8.96 11.61
N ALA A 32 -17.63 -9.16 10.61
CA ALA A 32 -17.49 -8.52 9.31
C ALA A 32 -17.57 -6.99 9.48
N THR A 33 -16.44 -6.35 9.72
CA THR A 33 -16.31 -4.91 9.73
C THR A 33 -16.37 -4.45 8.28
N ASN A 34 -17.54 -3.96 7.87
CA ASN A 34 -17.72 -3.47 6.51
C ASN A 34 -17.12 -2.06 6.42
N TYR A 35 -15.80 -2.00 6.21
CA TYR A 35 -15.08 -0.74 6.00
C TYR A 35 -15.53 -0.10 4.69
N SER A 36 -15.91 1.18 4.74
CA SER A 36 -15.90 2.04 3.55
C SER A 36 -14.47 2.14 3.04
N LYS A 37 -14.28 1.93 1.74
CA LYS A 37 -12.95 1.73 1.17
C LYS A 37 -12.86 2.26 -0.25
N THR A 38 -11.81 3.04 -0.50
CA THR A 38 -11.60 3.71 -1.80
C THR A 38 -10.22 3.36 -2.36
N ILE A 39 -10.19 3.01 -3.64
CA ILE A 39 -8.96 2.91 -4.43
C ILE A 39 -8.71 4.27 -5.09
N VAL A 40 -7.52 4.82 -4.85
CA VAL A 40 -7.08 6.13 -5.33
C VAL A 40 -5.94 5.92 -6.31
N MET A 41 -6.07 6.48 -7.52
CA MET A 41 -5.08 6.35 -8.59
C MET A 41 -4.90 7.68 -9.31
N GLY A 42 -3.66 7.98 -9.67
CA GLY A 42 -3.36 8.85 -10.81
C GLY A 42 -3.21 8.01 -12.06
N LYS A 43 -3.73 8.49 -13.19
CA LYS A 43 -3.51 7.89 -14.50
C LYS A 43 -3.24 8.94 -15.57
N VAL A 44 -2.49 8.57 -16.59
CA VAL A 44 -2.53 9.26 -17.87
C VAL A 44 -3.68 8.74 -18.73
N SER A 45 -4.10 9.54 -19.71
CA SER A 45 -5.23 9.26 -20.59
C SER A 45 -5.12 7.94 -21.36
N SER A 46 -3.89 7.46 -21.62
CA SER A 46 -3.63 6.20 -22.33
C SER A 46 -3.68 4.94 -21.46
N GLU A 47 -3.63 5.06 -20.14
CA GLU A 47 -3.64 3.91 -19.24
C GLU A 47 -5.06 3.37 -19.06
N ASP A 48 -5.20 2.05 -18.90
CA ASP A 48 -6.47 1.41 -18.59
C ASP A 48 -6.64 1.22 -17.08
N THR A 49 -7.78 1.66 -16.56
CA THR A 49 -8.17 1.52 -15.15
C THR A 49 -9.61 1.00 -15.00
N ASP A 50 -10.26 0.59 -16.09
CA ASP A 50 -11.64 0.09 -16.06
C ASP A 50 -11.72 -1.28 -15.37
N TRP A 51 -10.59 -1.96 -15.27
CA TRP A 51 -10.44 -3.19 -14.50
C TRP A 51 -10.82 -3.02 -13.03
N VAL A 52 -10.60 -1.84 -12.42
CA VAL A 52 -11.00 -1.58 -11.02
C VAL A 52 -12.52 -1.75 -10.89
N ALA A 53 -13.25 -1.23 -11.87
CA ALA A 53 -14.71 -1.33 -11.90
C ALA A 53 -15.24 -2.75 -11.99
N THR A 54 -14.54 -3.53 -12.81
CA THR A 54 -15.00 -4.85 -13.25
C THR A 54 -14.63 -5.91 -12.23
N GLU A 55 -13.44 -5.80 -11.64
CA GLU A 55 -12.82 -6.85 -10.83
C GLU A 55 -12.94 -6.61 -9.32
N LEU A 56 -13.16 -5.35 -8.92
CA LEU A 56 -13.26 -4.88 -7.53
C LEU A 56 -14.52 -3.99 -7.34
N PRO A 57 -15.73 -4.48 -7.69
CA PRO A 57 -16.95 -3.66 -7.69
C PRO A 57 -17.41 -3.22 -6.29
N ASP A 58 -16.86 -3.83 -5.23
CA ASP A 58 -17.12 -3.51 -3.84
C ASP A 58 -16.25 -2.36 -3.30
N TRP A 59 -15.32 -1.83 -4.11
CA TRP A 59 -14.50 -0.67 -3.78
C TRP A 59 -15.02 0.59 -4.47
N ASP A 60 -15.10 1.68 -3.72
CA ASP A 60 -15.20 3.01 -4.32
C ASP A 60 -13.90 3.33 -5.05
N ARG A 61 -13.96 4.25 -6.01
CA ARG A 61 -12.80 4.61 -6.82
C ARG A 61 -12.67 6.12 -7.02
N ALA A 62 -11.47 6.62 -6.79
CA ALA A 62 -11.07 8.00 -7.05
C ALA A 62 -9.89 7.98 -8.03
N ILE A 63 -10.20 7.97 -9.33
CA ILE A 63 -9.21 7.83 -10.40
C ILE A 63 -9.05 9.18 -11.10
N TYR A 64 -7.93 9.85 -10.86
CA TYR A 64 -7.61 11.17 -11.38
C TYR A 64 -6.86 11.06 -12.71
N VAL A 65 -7.37 11.70 -13.75
CA VAL A 65 -6.65 11.80 -15.04
C VAL A 65 -5.80 13.07 -15.05
N VAL A 66 -4.48 12.92 -15.21
CA VAL A 66 -3.51 14.00 -14.91
C VAL A 66 -3.01 14.77 -16.13
N ASP A 67 -3.08 14.20 -17.33
CA ASP A 67 -2.49 14.73 -18.57
C ASP A 67 -3.50 15.42 -19.50
N LEU A 68 -4.71 15.68 -19.00
CA LEU A 68 -5.77 16.29 -19.81
C LEU A 68 -5.52 17.79 -20.05
N PRO A 69 -5.75 18.28 -21.28
CA PRO A 69 -5.80 19.71 -21.57
C PRO A 69 -6.73 20.47 -20.61
N SER A 70 -6.47 21.76 -20.37
CA SER A 70 -7.24 22.57 -19.42
C SER A 70 -8.73 22.69 -19.78
N ASN A 71 -9.06 22.61 -21.07
CA ASN A 71 -10.44 22.64 -21.57
C ASN A 71 -11.11 21.26 -21.68
N ALA A 72 -10.39 20.17 -21.40
CA ALA A 72 -10.94 18.82 -21.49
C ALA A 72 -11.69 18.42 -20.20
N THR A 73 -12.79 17.69 -20.38
CA THR A 73 -13.53 17.07 -19.28
C THR A 73 -12.92 15.71 -18.96
N SER A 74 -12.70 15.42 -17.68
CA SER A 74 -12.20 14.10 -17.27
C SER A 74 -13.27 13.03 -17.46
N PRO A 75 -12.96 11.87 -18.08
CA PRO A 75 -13.92 10.76 -18.21
C PRO A 75 -14.35 10.18 -16.86
N THR A 76 -13.53 10.32 -15.81
CA THR A 76 -13.85 9.88 -14.45
C THR A 76 -14.54 10.98 -13.62
N GLY A 77 -14.64 12.20 -14.16
CA GLY A 77 -15.02 13.39 -13.42
C GLY A 77 -13.92 13.96 -12.51
N LEU A 78 -12.81 13.25 -12.32
CA LEU A 78 -11.69 13.65 -11.44
C LEU A 78 -10.44 13.97 -12.26
N ARG A 79 -9.80 15.10 -11.95
CA ARG A 79 -8.55 15.56 -12.56
C ARG A 79 -7.73 16.36 -11.57
N THR A 80 -6.42 16.38 -11.75
CA THR A 80 -5.58 17.32 -11.01
C THR A 80 -5.59 18.69 -11.69
N LYS A 81 -5.23 19.73 -10.94
CA LYS A 81 -5.06 21.09 -11.49
C LYS A 81 -3.80 21.19 -12.33
N LEU A 82 -2.76 20.47 -11.92
CA LEU A 82 -1.44 20.45 -12.55
C LEU A 82 -0.96 19.00 -12.67
N ASN A 83 -0.28 18.68 -13.78
CA ASN A 83 0.48 17.45 -13.91
C ASN A 83 1.88 17.68 -13.36
N LYS A 84 2.08 17.41 -12.07
CA LYS A 84 3.34 17.66 -11.35
C LYS A 84 3.57 16.55 -10.33
N ALA A 85 4.83 16.20 -10.07
CA ALA A 85 5.23 15.27 -9.00
C ALA A 85 4.56 13.88 -9.08
N ARG A 86 4.24 13.43 -10.30
CA ARG A 86 3.72 12.08 -10.58
C ARG A 86 2.46 11.75 -9.76
N GLU A 87 2.39 10.56 -9.16
CA GLU A 87 1.28 10.06 -8.35
C GLU A 87 1.06 10.85 -7.06
N ALA A 88 2.06 11.62 -6.60
CA ALA A 88 1.90 12.37 -5.36
C ALA A 88 0.82 13.45 -5.44
N ASN A 89 0.69 14.13 -6.58
CA ASN A 89 -0.33 15.16 -6.78
C ASN A 89 -1.76 14.61 -6.71
N PRO A 90 -2.17 13.58 -7.48
CA PRO A 90 -3.51 13.02 -7.35
C PRO A 90 -3.78 12.40 -5.97
N TYR A 91 -2.77 11.84 -5.30
CA TYR A 91 -2.93 11.29 -3.94
C TYR A 91 -3.21 12.39 -2.91
N LEU A 92 -2.42 13.47 -2.92
CA LEU A 92 -2.66 14.63 -2.07
C LEU A 92 -3.98 15.32 -2.40
N THR A 93 -4.31 15.44 -3.69
CA THR A 93 -5.59 16.01 -4.15
C THR A 93 -6.76 15.24 -3.55
N PHE A 94 -6.74 13.90 -3.61
CA PHE A 94 -7.76 13.06 -2.97
C PHE A 94 -7.88 13.34 -1.47
N ILE A 95 -6.76 13.33 -0.74
CA ILE A 95 -6.75 13.57 0.71
C ILE A 95 -7.35 14.94 1.05
N ILE A 96 -6.97 15.99 0.31
CA ILE A 96 -7.42 17.36 0.56
C ILE A 96 -8.91 17.53 0.24
N GLU A 97 -9.36 17.03 -0.92
CA GLU A 97 -10.74 17.20 -1.38
C GLU A 97 -11.74 16.38 -0.54
N ASN A 98 -11.29 15.25 0.01
CA ASN A 98 -12.12 14.33 0.78
C ASN A 98 -11.84 14.38 2.28
N TYR A 99 -11.02 15.31 2.77
CA TYR A 99 -10.52 15.32 4.15
C TYR A 99 -11.62 15.16 5.22
N ASP A 100 -12.77 15.80 5.03
CA ASP A 100 -13.91 15.75 5.95
C ASP A 100 -14.84 14.52 5.74
N ASN A 101 -14.64 13.77 4.65
CA ASN A 101 -15.48 12.64 4.22
C ASN A 101 -14.63 11.41 3.80
N LEU A 102 -13.46 11.23 4.42
CA LEU A 102 -12.54 10.14 4.08
C LEU A 102 -13.18 8.76 4.29
N PRO A 103 -12.92 7.77 3.42
CA PRO A 103 -13.31 6.38 3.66
C PRO A 103 -12.58 5.84 4.90
N ASP A 104 -13.07 4.77 5.52
CA ASP A 104 -12.36 4.13 6.64
C ASP A 104 -10.93 3.76 6.24
N ILE A 105 -10.78 3.23 5.01
CA ILE A 105 -9.49 2.87 4.41
C ILE A 105 -9.37 3.44 3.00
N ALA A 106 -8.27 4.16 2.74
CA ALA A 106 -7.87 4.57 1.40
C ALA A 106 -6.65 3.75 0.94
N VAL A 107 -6.70 3.25 -0.30
CA VAL A 107 -5.62 2.51 -0.95
C VAL A 107 -5.10 3.35 -2.11
N PHE A 108 -3.83 3.70 -2.07
CA PHE A 108 -3.16 4.47 -3.11
C PHE A 108 -2.33 3.50 -3.97
N LEU A 109 -2.61 3.49 -5.28
CA LEU A 109 -2.08 2.49 -6.21
C LEU A 109 -1.67 3.12 -7.55
N HIS A 110 -0.71 2.51 -8.24
CA HIS A 110 -0.45 2.81 -9.64
C HIS A 110 -1.55 2.23 -10.55
N ALA A 111 -1.72 2.80 -11.74
CA ALA A 111 -2.76 2.38 -12.68
C ALA A 111 -2.54 0.98 -13.29
N HIS A 112 -1.30 0.48 -13.29
CA HIS A 112 -0.93 -0.77 -13.93
C HIS A 112 -1.53 -1.99 -13.22
N ARG A 113 -2.42 -2.71 -13.91
CA ARG A 113 -3.05 -3.92 -13.37
C ARG A 113 -2.05 -5.05 -13.15
N ASN A 114 -1.39 -5.54 -14.19
CA ASN A 114 -0.60 -6.77 -14.13
C ASN A 114 0.54 -6.86 -15.16
N GLY A 115 1.37 -7.89 -15.00
CA GLY A 115 2.45 -8.25 -15.93
C GLY A 115 3.77 -7.51 -15.70
N TRP A 116 4.84 -8.10 -16.24
CA TRP A 116 6.19 -7.51 -16.28
C TRP A 116 6.49 -6.96 -17.68
N PRO A 117 7.12 -5.78 -17.82
CA PRO A 117 7.65 -4.94 -16.75
C PRO A 117 6.66 -3.87 -16.25
N ALA A 118 5.43 -3.78 -16.76
CA ALA A 118 4.56 -2.62 -16.46
C ALA A 118 4.11 -2.55 -14.99
N ALA A 119 3.69 -3.66 -14.41
CA ALA A 119 3.07 -3.71 -13.08
C ALA A 119 3.96 -4.37 -12.01
N TRP A 120 5.27 -4.47 -12.26
CA TRP A 120 6.23 -5.20 -11.40
C TRP A 120 6.21 -4.83 -9.91
N HIS A 121 5.73 -3.62 -9.60
CA HIS A 121 5.57 -3.06 -8.26
C HIS A 121 4.41 -3.70 -7.47
N ASN A 122 3.53 -4.47 -8.12
CA ASN A 122 2.47 -5.21 -7.44
C ASN A 122 3.01 -6.50 -6.84
N ASP A 123 2.89 -6.62 -5.53
CA ASP A 123 3.35 -7.75 -4.75
C ASP A 123 2.29 -8.86 -4.75
N ALA A 124 2.14 -9.53 -5.90
CA ALA A 124 1.22 -10.65 -6.10
C ALA A 124 1.65 -11.52 -7.29
N ASN A 125 1.07 -12.72 -7.40
CA ASN A 125 1.34 -13.61 -8.53
C ASN A 125 0.93 -12.93 -9.84
N GLY A 126 1.79 -13.02 -10.86
CA GLY A 126 1.61 -12.32 -12.13
C GLY A 126 1.69 -10.80 -12.03
N HIS A 127 2.16 -10.25 -10.91
CA HIS A 127 2.14 -8.82 -10.59
C HIS A 127 0.73 -8.23 -10.65
N ASP A 128 -0.30 -9.01 -10.31
CA ASP A 128 -1.70 -8.59 -10.49
C ASP A 128 -2.24 -7.82 -9.27
N ALA A 129 -2.55 -6.54 -9.48
CA ALA A 129 -3.16 -5.65 -8.49
C ALA A 129 -4.50 -6.17 -7.97
N VAL A 130 -5.29 -6.87 -8.79
CA VAL A 130 -6.58 -7.44 -8.36
C VAL A 130 -6.34 -8.54 -7.33
N VAL A 131 -5.35 -9.41 -7.56
CA VAL A 131 -4.96 -10.46 -6.61
C VAL A 131 -4.44 -9.82 -5.32
N MET A 132 -3.53 -8.84 -5.45
CA MET A 132 -2.98 -8.11 -4.32
C MET A 132 -4.07 -7.47 -3.45
N LEU A 133 -5.06 -6.80 -4.05
CA LEU A 133 -6.12 -6.11 -3.31
C LEU A 133 -7.19 -7.05 -2.75
N LYS A 134 -7.47 -8.18 -3.39
CA LYS A 134 -8.37 -9.21 -2.84
C LYS A 134 -7.79 -9.92 -1.62
N GLU A 135 -6.47 -10.04 -1.56
CA GLU A 135 -5.76 -10.67 -0.45
C GLU A 135 -5.44 -9.69 0.69
N LEU A 136 -5.53 -8.38 0.45
CA LEU A 136 -5.25 -7.34 1.43
C LEU A 136 -6.11 -7.49 2.69
N GLN A 137 -5.45 -7.66 3.83
CA GLN A 137 -6.08 -7.81 5.13
C GLN A 137 -6.48 -6.44 5.69
N LEU A 138 -7.70 -5.99 5.38
CA LEU A 138 -8.21 -4.68 5.82
C LEU A 138 -8.18 -4.49 7.35
N ALA A 139 -8.39 -5.56 8.13
CA ALA A 139 -8.25 -5.50 9.58
C ALA A 139 -6.80 -5.21 10.03
N THR A 140 -5.80 -5.66 9.27
CA THR A 140 -4.40 -5.31 9.51
C THR A 140 -4.14 -3.85 9.18
N VAL A 141 -4.71 -3.34 8.08
CA VAL A 141 -4.64 -1.90 7.73
C VAL A 141 -5.24 -1.06 8.86
N GLU A 142 -6.44 -1.40 9.32
CA GLU A 142 -7.13 -0.73 10.42
C GLU A 142 -6.30 -0.73 11.71
N LYS A 143 -5.77 -1.90 12.09
CA LYS A 143 -4.95 -2.06 13.30
C LYS A 143 -3.65 -1.25 13.24
N ARG A 144 -2.99 -1.22 12.07
CA ARG A 144 -1.68 -0.57 11.91
C ARG A 144 -1.83 0.93 11.63
N GLY A 145 -2.89 1.37 10.96
CA GLY A 145 -3.09 2.75 10.51
C GLY A 145 -2.47 3.05 9.14
N TYR A 146 -1.34 2.44 8.81
CA TYR A 146 -0.63 2.51 7.52
C TYR A 146 0.07 1.17 7.23
N VAL A 147 0.00 0.72 5.99
CA VAL A 147 0.79 -0.39 5.43
C VAL A 147 1.31 -0.05 4.04
N ASN A 148 2.54 -0.47 3.74
CA ASN A 148 3.07 -0.48 2.38
C ASN A 148 2.49 -1.71 1.64
N LEU A 149 2.06 -1.55 0.39
CA LEU A 149 1.52 -2.64 -0.45
C LEU A 149 2.62 -3.43 -1.16
N ARG A 150 3.89 -3.13 -0.88
CA ARG A 150 5.02 -3.91 -1.33
C ARG A 150 5.76 -4.46 -0.13
N CYS A 151 5.94 -5.78 -0.09
CA CYS A 151 6.69 -6.48 0.95
C CYS A 151 8.12 -6.78 0.51
N ILE A 152 8.35 -6.97 -0.80
CA ILE A 152 9.69 -7.16 -1.36
C ILE A 152 10.55 -5.92 -1.04
N HIS A 153 11.82 -6.13 -0.67
CA HIS A 153 12.71 -5.05 -0.20
C HIS A 153 13.40 -4.28 -1.31
N ASP A 154 13.73 -4.93 -2.42
CA ASP A 154 14.47 -4.30 -3.52
C ASP A 154 13.50 -3.78 -4.59
N PRO A 155 13.58 -2.50 -4.99
CA PRO A 155 14.40 -1.43 -4.42
C PRO A 155 13.78 -0.82 -3.15
N GLY A 156 14.59 -0.10 -2.38
CA GLY A 156 14.13 0.79 -1.31
C GLY A 156 14.61 0.47 0.12
N CYS A 157 14.83 -0.80 0.45
CA CYS A 157 15.27 -1.23 1.79
C CYS A 157 16.71 -1.76 1.80
N PRO A 158 17.47 -1.59 2.91
CA PRO A 158 17.11 -0.84 4.12
C PRO A 158 17.39 0.66 4.03
N ARG A 159 18.18 1.09 3.04
CA ARG A 159 18.68 2.46 2.91
C ARG A 159 18.67 2.84 1.44
N GLU A 160 17.57 3.45 1.00
CA GLU A 160 17.48 4.00 -0.35
C GLU A 160 18.20 5.34 -0.43
N LEU A 161 17.92 6.21 0.54
CA LEU A 161 18.39 7.59 0.53
C LEU A 161 19.30 7.82 1.73
N ASP A 162 20.48 8.32 1.47
CA ASP A 162 21.42 8.79 2.48
C ASP A 162 21.46 10.32 2.45
N MET A 163 21.21 10.98 3.58
CA MET A 163 21.25 12.44 3.65
C MET A 163 22.68 12.99 3.70
N ASN A 164 23.69 12.13 3.91
CA ASN A 164 25.10 12.46 3.93
C ASN A 164 25.93 11.40 3.17
N PRO A 165 25.69 11.23 1.85
CA PRO A 165 26.30 10.16 1.09
C PRO A 165 27.83 10.33 1.03
N PRO A 166 28.61 9.25 1.09
CA PRO A 166 30.08 9.30 1.07
C PRO A 166 30.67 9.68 -0.31
N GLY A 167 29.83 9.91 -1.31
CA GLY A 167 30.21 10.23 -2.69
C GLY A 167 29.16 11.12 -3.36
N PRO A 168 29.22 11.29 -4.69
CA PRO A 168 28.24 12.11 -5.40
C PRO A 168 26.82 11.58 -5.18
N ALA A 169 25.96 12.43 -4.62
CA ALA A 169 24.55 12.15 -4.49
C ALA A 169 23.89 12.07 -5.87
N ASN A 170 22.92 11.17 -6.04
CA ASN A 170 22.04 11.27 -7.18
C ASN A 170 21.05 12.45 -7.01
N GLN A 171 20.34 12.84 -8.08
CA GLN A 171 19.44 14.01 -8.03
C GLN A 171 18.35 13.92 -6.95
N VAL A 172 17.89 12.71 -6.60
CA VAL A 172 16.89 12.51 -5.55
C VAL A 172 17.51 12.67 -4.17
N GLU A 173 18.66 12.03 -3.90
CA GLU A 173 19.37 12.19 -2.62
C GLU A 173 19.79 13.63 -2.36
N ASP A 174 20.21 14.36 -3.40
CA ASP A 174 20.56 15.78 -3.29
C ASP A 174 19.33 16.65 -2.98
N ALA A 175 18.20 16.38 -3.64
CA ALA A 175 16.97 17.15 -3.45
C ALA A 175 16.22 16.83 -2.14
N TYR A 176 16.24 15.58 -1.69
CA TYR A 176 15.41 15.09 -0.58
C TYR A 176 15.51 15.95 0.69
N PRO A 177 16.70 16.26 1.25
CA PRO A 177 16.77 17.00 2.51
C PRO A 177 16.25 18.44 2.37
N HIS A 178 16.30 19.03 1.18
CA HIS A 178 15.76 20.37 0.92
C HIS A 178 14.24 20.35 0.82
N VAL A 179 13.67 19.42 0.05
CA VAL A 179 12.22 19.29 -0.12
C VAL A 179 11.58 18.85 1.20
N TYR A 180 12.18 17.89 1.91
CA TYR A 180 11.73 17.44 3.23
C TYR A 180 11.76 18.58 4.25
N ALA A 181 12.84 19.35 4.29
CA ALA A 181 12.95 20.52 5.18
C ALA A 181 11.80 21.52 4.95
N GLU A 182 11.46 21.80 3.69
CA GLU A 182 10.36 22.71 3.35
C GLU A 182 8.98 22.13 3.71
N MET A 183 8.74 20.85 3.43
CA MET A 183 7.48 20.17 3.75
C MET A 183 7.19 20.13 5.26
N PHE A 184 8.22 19.91 6.08
CA PHE A 184 8.09 19.73 7.54
C PHE A 184 8.56 20.93 8.35
N ASN A 185 8.82 22.07 7.72
CA ASN A 185 9.29 23.30 8.35
C ASN A 185 10.54 23.09 9.26
N MET A 186 11.53 22.38 8.71
CA MET A 186 12.82 22.10 9.32
C MET A 186 13.94 22.85 8.59
N THR A 187 15.13 22.89 9.17
CA THR A 187 16.35 23.24 8.41
C THR A 187 16.93 22.00 7.74
N VAL A 188 17.67 22.18 6.65
CA VAL A 188 18.38 21.08 5.97
C VAL A 188 19.31 20.33 6.92
N ASP A 189 20.04 21.06 7.78
CA ASP A 189 20.92 20.46 8.78
C ASP A 189 20.15 19.60 9.79
N ALA A 190 18.96 20.07 10.23
CA ALA A 190 18.12 19.28 11.13
C ALA A 190 17.59 18.00 10.44
N VAL A 191 17.29 18.04 9.15
CA VAL A 191 16.92 16.83 8.39
C VAL A 191 18.10 15.87 8.34
N ARG A 192 19.30 16.35 8.00
CA ARG A 192 20.52 15.52 7.93
C ARG A 192 20.88 14.88 9.27
N GLU A 193 20.57 15.54 10.38
CA GLU A 193 20.82 15.03 11.73
C GLU A 193 19.74 14.06 12.21
N GLN A 194 18.47 14.40 12.03
CA GLN A 194 17.33 13.66 12.61
C GLN A 194 16.81 12.53 11.72
N VAL A 195 17.03 12.64 10.41
CA VAL A 195 16.58 11.69 9.39
C VAL A 195 17.79 11.35 8.50
N PRO A 196 18.88 10.79 9.04
CA PRO A 196 20.14 10.62 8.29
C PRO A 196 20.00 9.64 7.11
N GLU A 197 19.06 8.71 7.19
CA GLU A 197 18.77 7.74 6.16
C GLU A 197 17.27 7.47 6.08
N VAL A 198 16.80 7.12 4.87
CA VAL A 198 15.41 6.77 4.59
C VAL A 198 15.38 5.46 3.81
N GLY A 199 14.47 4.56 4.21
CA GLY A 199 14.28 3.28 3.55
C GLY A 199 12.89 2.72 3.79
N SER A 200 12.30 2.16 2.74
CA SER A 200 10.97 1.52 2.74
C SER A 200 10.87 0.75 1.42
N PRO A 201 10.10 -0.35 1.32
CA PRO A 201 9.80 -0.92 0.01
C PRO A 201 9.28 0.14 -0.96
N CYS A 202 9.74 0.12 -2.21
CA CYS A 202 9.44 1.17 -3.18
C CYS A 202 7.95 1.35 -3.51
N CYS A 203 7.76 2.31 -4.40
CA CYS A 203 6.72 2.38 -5.42
C CYS A 203 5.42 3.06 -4.99
N ALA A 204 5.42 3.82 -3.89
CA ALA A 204 4.33 4.71 -3.48
C ALA A 204 2.94 4.04 -3.42
N GLN A 205 2.89 2.71 -3.25
CA GLN A 205 1.66 1.96 -3.10
C GLN A 205 1.44 1.64 -1.63
N PHE A 206 0.36 2.15 -1.05
CA PHE A 206 0.10 2.00 0.37
C PHE A 206 -1.39 2.02 0.68
N ALA A 207 -1.77 1.44 1.81
CA ALA A 207 -3.09 1.59 2.39
C ALA A 207 -2.98 2.33 3.72
N VAL A 208 -3.90 3.26 3.95
CA VAL A 208 -3.91 4.11 5.14
C VAL A 208 -5.33 4.31 5.63
N THR A 209 -5.50 4.37 6.94
CA THR A 209 -6.81 4.60 7.57
C THR A 209 -7.15 6.09 7.59
N ARG A 210 -8.45 6.42 7.62
CA ARG A 210 -8.90 7.79 7.93
C ARG A 210 -8.30 8.30 9.23
N ALA A 211 -8.27 7.46 10.26
CA ALA A 211 -7.74 7.85 11.57
C ALA A 211 -6.27 8.29 11.48
N GLU A 212 -5.46 7.63 10.67
CA GLU A 212 -4.05 7.98 10.45
C GLU A 212 -3.91 9.28 9.64
N ILE A 213 -4.69 9.46 8.57
CA ILE A 213 -4.70 10.71 7.79
C ILE A 213 -5.07 11.91 8.68
N LEU A 214 -6.10 11.76 9.52
CA LEU A 214 -6.61 12.85 10.37
C LEU A 214 -5.68 13.23 11.52
N LYS A 215 -4.57 12.52 11.76
CA LYS A 215 -3.55 12.93 12.75
C LYS A 215 -2.83 14.22 12.35
N ARG A 216 -2.83 14.56 11.06
CA ARG A 216 -2.26 15.80 10.52
C ARG A 216 -3.39 16.69 10.03
N PRO A 217 -3.41 17.99 10.34
CA PRO A 217 -4.45 18.88 9.85
C PRO A 217 -4.41 18.98 8.32
N LYS A 218 -5.58 19.23 7.71
CA LYS A 218 -5.74 19.43 6.26
C LYS A 218 -4.71 20.40 5.66
N SER A 219 -4.41 21.48 6.39
CA SER A 219 -3.46 22.51 5.99
C SER A 219 -2.04 21.98 5.73
N ASP A 220 -1.63 20.90 6.40
CA ASP A 220 -0.31 20.30 6.17
C ASP A 220 -0.27 19.61 4.80
N TYR A 221 -1.34 18.90 4.42
CA TYR A 221 -1.45 18.29 3.10
C TYR A 221 -1.51 19.35 1.99
N GLU A 222 -2.26 20.43 2.22
CA GLU A 222 -2.31 21.58 1.32
C GLU A 222 -0.93 22.24 1.17
N TRP A 223 -0.19 22.38 2.27
CA TRP A 223 1.17 22.91 2.26
C TRP A 223 2.13 22.02 1.47
N ILE A 224 2.12 20.70 1.73
CA ILE A 224 2.96 19.73 1.01
C ILE A 224 2.65 19.80 -0.49
N LEU A 225 1.37 19.78 -0.88
CA LEU A 225 1.00 19.91 -2.29
C LEU A 225 1.52 21.21 -2.89
N ALA A 226 1.40 22.34 -2.18
CA ALA A 226 1.90 23.62 -2.63
C ALA A 226 3.43 23.67 -2.75
N VAL A 227 4.19 22.92 -1.93
CA VAL A 227 5.65 22.75 -2.07
C VAL A 227 5.98 22.03 -3.38
N LEU A 228 5.29 20.92 -3.66
CA LEU A 228 5.52 20.14 -4.87
C LEU A 228 5.14 20.92 -6.14
N GLU A 229 4.02 21.64 -6.12
CA GLU A 229 3.53 22.41 -7.27
C GLU A 229 4.39 23.62 -7.63
N ARG A 230 5.00 24.28 -6.65
CA ARG A 230 5.89 25.45 -6.89
C ARG A 230 7.33 25.09 -7.21
N SER A 231 7.72 23.84 -6.97
CA SER A 231 9.11 23.40 -7.15
C SER A 231 9.49 23.36 -8.63
N GLU A 232 10.68 23.87 -8.94
CA GLU A 232 11.28 23.81 -10.28
C GLU A 232 11.96 22.45 -10.56
N LEU A 233 12.00 21.54 -9.57
CA LEU A 233 12.59 20.21 -9.74
C LEU A 233 11.76 19.35 -10.71
N GLU A 234 12.43 18.42 -11.39
CA GLU A 234 11.78 17.46 -12.28
C GLU A 234 10.74 16.60 -11.55
N ASP A 235 9.65 16.24 -12.25
CA ASP A 235 8.56 15.45 -11.65
C ASP A 235 9.01 14.08 -11.15
N TYR A 236 10.00 13.48 -11.83
CA TYR A 236 10.62 12.24 -11.38
C TYR A 236 11.29 12.40 -10.01
N VAL A 237 12.00 13.51 -9.78
CA VAL A 237 12.69 13.78 -8.51
C VAL A 237 11.67 13.97 -7.39
N LEU A 238 10.66 14.81 -7.61
CA LEU A 238 9.61 15.08 -6.62
C LEU A 238 8.76 13.84 -6.32
N GLY A 239 8.44 13.04 -7.34
CA GLY A 239 7.76 11.75 -7.18
C GLY A 239 8.57 10.81 -6.29
N ARG A 240 9.88 10.65 -6.54
CA ARG A 240 10.74 9.81 -5.70
C ARG A 240 10.92 10.35 -4.27
N VAL A 241 10.98 11.67 -4.08
CA VAL A 241 10.98 12.27 -2.73
C VAL A 241 9.70 11.86 -1.99
N MET A 242 8.53 12.00 -2.61
CA MET A 242 7.26 11.64 -1.99
C MET A 242 7.12 10.14 -1.77
N GLU A 243 7.56 9.31 -2.72
CA GLU A 243 7.58 7.85 -2.61
C GLU A 243 8.20 7.39 -1.28
N TYR A 244 9.34 7.97 -0.91
CA TYR A 244 10.04 7.68 0.35
C TYR A 244 9.68 8.63 1.49
N THR A 245 8.63 9.44 1.36
CA THR A 245 8.10 10.29 2.44
C THR A 245 6.78 9.75 2.98
N TRP A 246 6.01 8.99 2.19
CA TRP A 246 4.66 8.54 2.58
C TRP A 246 4.60 7.82 3.92
N HIS A 247 5.49 6.86 4.16
CA HIS A 247 5.50 6.12 5.44
C HIS A 247 5.79 7.04 6.61
N ILE A 248 6.71 7.99 6.46
CA ILE A 248 7.05 9.00 7.48
C ILE A 248 5.89 9.97 7.71
N LEU A 249 5.24 10.41 6.63
CA LEU A 249 4.06 11.25 6.69
C LEU A 249 2.96 10.57 7.53
N PHE A 250 2.81 9.25 7.42
CA PHE A 250 1.86 8.46 8.21
C PHE A 250 2.49 7.79 9.45
N GLY A 251 3.49 8.45 10.04
CA GLY A 251 3.97 8.16 11.39
C GLY A 251 4.81 6.89 11.53
N ARG A 252 5.47 6.46 10.45
CA ARG A 252 6.51 5.42 10.50
C ARG A 252 7.90 6.03 10.61
N ASP A 253 8.83 5.23 11.10
CA ASP A 253 10.23 5.60 11.17
C ASP A 253 10.80 5.84 9.77
N ALA A 254 11.83 6.66 9.67
CA ALA A 254 12.50 6.98 8.40
C ALA A 254 12.96 5.72 7.65
N VAL A 255 13.42 4.72 8.39
CA VAL A 255 13.70 3.37 7.90
C VAL A 255 12.60 2.42 8.36
N TYR A 256 11.66 2.10 7.47
CA TYR A 256 10.52 1.22 7.70
C TYR A 256 10.59 -0.02 6.80
N CYS A 257 11.46 -0.97 7.19
CA CYS A 257 11.76 -2.18 6.42
C CYS A 257 11.39 -3.45 7.19
N GLU A 258 10.09 -3.73 7.29
CA GLU A 258 9.57 -4.96 7.91
C GLU A 258 10.07 -6.22 7.17
N ASP A 259 10.34 -7.32 7.88
CA ASP A 259 10.67 -8.61 7.26
C ASP A 259 9.57 -9.01 6.26
N HIS A 260 9.95 -9.30 5.02
CA HIS A 260 9.00 -9.55 3.93
C HIS A 260 8.03 -10.70 4.23
N ARG A 261 8.45 -11.71 5.02
CA ARG A 261 7.59 -12.84 5.39
C ARG A 261 6.54 -12.44 6.41
N VAL A 262 6.89 -11.52 7.31
CA VAL A 262 5.91 -10.91 8.23
C VAL A 262 4.94 -10.05 7.44
N CYS A 263 5.44 -9.21 6.54
CA CYS A 263 4.58 -8.40 5.66
C CYS A 263 3.60 -9.27 4.86
N TRP A 264 4.06 -10.29 4.12
CA TRP A 264 3.18 -11.18 3.36
C TRP A 264 2.12 -11.87 4.23
N ARG A 265 2.51 -12.35 5.43
CA ARG A 265 1.58 -13.00 6.35
C ARG A 265 0.53 -12.03 6.89
N GLU A 266 0.95 -10.86 7.37
CA GLU A 266 0.08 -9.93 8.09
C GLU A 266 -0.74 -9.07 7.13
N VAL A 267 -0.15 -8.60 6.03
CA VAL A 267 -0.78 -7.70 5.04
C VAL A 267 -1.62 -8.48 4.05
N TYR A 268 -1.22 -9.70 3.66
CA TYR A 268 -1.91 -10.47 2.61
C TYR A 268 -2.46 -11.82 3.07
N GLY A 269 -2.23 -12.24 4.32
CA GLY A 269 -2.67 -13.56 4.80
C GLY A 269 -1.92 -14.72 4.13
N ARG A 270 -0.79 -14.46 3.47
CA ARG A 270 -0.02 -15.44 2.70
C ARG A 270 0.90 -16.27 3.60
N PRO A 271 1.21 -17.53 3.23
CA PRO A 271 2.26 -18.28 3.90
C PRO A 271 3.61 -17.58 3.76
N SER A 272 4.52 -17.79 4.71
CA SER A 272 5.83 -17.13 4.80
C SER A 272 6.82 -17.50 3.69
N PHE A 273 6.41 -18.33 2.73
CA PHE A 273 7.14 -18.69 1.53
C PHE A 273 6.23 -18.36 0.34
N TRP A 274 6.60 -17.31 -0.36
CA TRP A 274 5.99 -16.85 -1.59
C TRP A 274 7.10 -16.60 -2.60
#